data_AF-A0A419TC93-F1
#
_entry.id   AF-A0A419TC93-F1
#
_cell.length_a   1.000
_cell.length_b   1.000
_cell.length_c   1.000
_cell.angle_alpha   90.00
_cell.angle_beta   90.00
_cell.angle_gamma   90.00
#
_symmetry.space_group_name_H-M   'P 1'
#
loop_
_entity.id
_entity.type
_entity.pdbx_description
1 polymer ?
#
loop_
_entity_poly.entity_id
_entity_poly.type
_entity_poly.pdbx_seq_one_letter_code
_entity_poly.pdbx_strand_id
1 'polypeptide(L)'
;MKEKLYEIPLNDAMDENDECPFCYLERKAEQELMDFALGSCASYMEPDTRESTDQEGFCRTHQKKMFDYGNALGNGWILKTYYKKLMKEMKEEFGSFAPQKTSLKDRLTKKVSNGNSIRDWVTSREKTCYICDRFSKRYERYVVTFFHLYKNDSAFREKLTKSKGFCFHHFGDLCNGADKYLTDGERKEFYPILFQLMEENMERMSGDIDWFIEKFDYINKDADWKQSKDAIQRGMQKIRGGYPADPVYKLK
;
A
#
# COMPACT_ATOMS: atom_id res chain seq x y z
N MET A 1 5.16 -12.40 -21.62
CA MET A 1 6.49 -11.91 -21.16
C MET A 1 6.40 -11.01 -19.94
N LYS A 2 5.41 -10.09 -19.83
CA LYS A 2 5.26 -9.21 -18.66
C LYS A 2 4.78 -9.91 -17.38
N GLU A 3 3.97 -10.96 -17.48
CA GLU A 3 3.46 -11.76 -16.33
C GLU A 3 4.60 -12.52 -15.63
N LYS A 4 5.47 -13.18 -16.40
CA LYS A 4 6.65 -13.92 -15.88
C LYS A 4 7.57 -13.14 -14.94
N LEU A 5 7.64 -11.81 -15.09
CA LEU A 5 8.47 -10.97 -14.23
C LEU A 5 7.95 -10.94 -12.78
N TYR A 6 6.64 -11.07 -12.58
CA TYR A 6 6.00 -10.98 -11.27
C TYR A 6 5.72 -12.34 -10.63
N GLU A 7 5.93 -13.43 -11.36
CA GLU A 7 5.75 -14.79 -10.85
C GLU A 7 6.78 -15.13 -9.75
N ILE A 8 8.04 -14.70 -9.93
CA ILE A 8 9.11 -14.94 -8.94
C ILE A 8 8.81 -14.21 -7.63
N PRO A 9 8.62 -12.86 -7.60
CA PRO A 9 8.29 -12.17 -6.36
C PRO A 9 7.06 -12.73 -5.65
N LEU A 10 6.03 -13.11 -6.40
CA LEU A 10 4.81 -13.65 -5.82
C LEU A 10 5.04 -15.04 -5.19
N ASN A 11 5.83 -15.91 -5.84
CA ASN A 11 6.23 -17.18 -5.24
C ASN A 11 7.10 -16.98 -3.99
N ASP A 12 8.07 -16.07 -4.04
CA ASP A 12 8.89 -15.72 -2.88
C ASP A 12 8.00 -15.27 -1.70
N ALA A 13 6.98 -14.45 -1.98
CA ALA A 13 6.04 -13.98 -0.96
C ALA A 13 5.16 -15.10 -0.37
N MET A 14 4.82 -16.12 -1.16
CA MET A 14 4.13 -17.32 -0.64
C MET A 14 5.07 -18.16 0.23
N ASP A 15 6.35 -18.25 -0.14
CA ASP A 15 7.36 -19.07 0.54
C ASP A 15 7.86 -18.44 1.85
N GLU A 16 7.74 -17.11 2.02
CA GLU A 16 8.06 -16.41 3.26
C GLU A 16 7.15 -16.82 4.44
N ASN A 17 5.97 -17.41 4.17
CA ASN A 17 5.01 -17.85 5.19
C ASN A 17 4.57 -16.72 6.17
N ASP A 18 4.43 -15.51 5.63
CA ASP A 18 3.91 -14.32 6.32
C ASP A 18 2.38 -14.40 6.52
N GLU A 19 1.81 -13.50 7.33
CA GLU A 19 0.36 -13.39 7.52
C GLU A 19 -0.39 -12.93 6.27
N CYS A 20 0.27 -12.27 5.33
CA CYS A 20 -0.30 -11.92 4.03
C CYS A 20 0.79 -11.75 2.95
N PRO A 21 0.80 -12.58 1.89
CA PRO A 21 1.76 -12.47 0.79
C PRO A 21 1.71 -11.11 0.07
N PHE A 22 0.52 -10.51 -0.05
CA PHE A 22 0.38 -9.19 -0.68
C PHE A 22 0.97 -8.08 0.19
N CYS A 23 0.81 -8.11 1.53
CA CYS A 23 1.49 -7.15 2.41
C CYS A 23 3.01 -7.22 2.20
N TYR A 24 3.57 -8.42 2.08
CA TYR A 24 5.00 -8.62 1.82
C TYR A 24 5.42 -7.97 0.50
N LEU A 25 4.67 -8.23 -0.58
CA LEU A 25 4.93 -7.66 -1.90
C LEU A 25 4.84 -6.14 -1.89
N GLU A 26 3.85 -5.60 -1.18
CA GLU A 26 3.66 -4.17 -1.07
C GLU A 26 4.83 -3.50 -0.36
N ARG A 27 5.23 -4.04 0.79
CA ARG A 27 6.41 -3.56 1.54
C ARG A 27 7.65 -3.57 0.67
N LYS A 28 7.95 -4.71 0.02
CA LYS A 28 9.13 -4.86 -0.83
C LYS A 28 9.11 -3.89 -2.01
N ALA A 29 7.97 -3.76 -2.69
CA ALA A 29 7.80 -2.85 -3.80
C ALA A 29 7.98 -1.38 -3.40
N GLU A 30 7.42 -0.97 -2.26
CA GLU A 30 7.59 0.40 -1.75
C GLU A 30 9.05 0.69 -1.40
N GLN A 31 9.72 -0.24 -0.70
CA GLN A 31 11.13 -0.10 -0.35
C GLN A 31 12.03 0.03 -1.58
N GLU A 32 11.83 -0.82 -2.60
CA GLU A 32 12.56 -0.73 -3.86
C GLU A 32 12.31 0.60 -4.60
N LEU A 33 11.07 1.12 -4.57
CA LEU A 33 10.75 2.43 -5.14
C LEU A 33 11.41 3.57 -4.37
N MET A 34 11.51 3.46 -3.05
CA MET A 34 12.24 4.41 -2.21
C MET A 34 13.74 4.37 -2.49
N ASP A 35 14.34 3.19 -2.61
CA ASP A 35 15.75 3.02 -2.99
C ASP A 35 16.02 3.59 -4.39
N PHE A 36 15.10 3.38 -5.33
CA PHE A 36 15.21 3.95 -6.67
C PHE A 36 15.17 5.49 -6.65
N ALA A 37 14.26 6.07 -5.86
CA ALA A 37 14.07 7.51 -5.78
C ALA A 37 15.13 8.24 -4.93
N LEU A 38 15.63 7.61 -3.86
CA LEU A 38 16.45 8.27 -2.83
C LEU A 38 17.69 7.48 -2.38
N GLY A 39 17.96 6.30 -2.93
CA GLY A 39 19.13 5.49 -2.58
C GLY A 39 20.49 6.12 -2.90
N SER A 40 21.57 5.45 -2.49
CA SER A 40 22.96 5.91 -2.71
C SER A 40 23.33 6.03 -4.19
N CYS A 41 22.66 5.25 -5.05
CA CYS A 41 22.73 5.33 -6.51
C CYS A 41 21.40 5.80 -7.10
N ALA A 42 20.66 6.67 -6.40
CA ALA A 42 19.33 7.10 -6.82
C ALA A 42 19.31 7.58 -8.27
N SER A 43 18.41 6.98 -9.05
CA SER A 43 18.11 7.42 -10.41
C SER A 43 17.46 8.80 -10.44
N TYR A 44 17.18 9.45 -9.29
CA TYR A 44 16.74 10.84 -9.27
C TYR A 44 17.67 11.81 -10.02
N MET A 45 18.96 11.48 -10.15
CA MET A 45 19.88 12.30 -10.95
C MET A 45 19.63 12.17 -12.46
N GLU A 46 18.89 11.16 -12.91
CA GLU A 46 18.46 10.98 -14.29
C GLU A 46 17.35 12.00 -14.62
N PRO A 47 17.42 12.68 -15.78
CA PRO A 47 16.45 13.72 -16.17
C PRO A 47 14.99 13.25 -16.11
N ASP A 48 14.70 12.06 -16.64
CA ASP A 48 13.34 11.52 -16.76
C ASP A 48 12.73 11.23 -15.38
N THR A 49 13.54 10.70 -14.45
CA THR A 49 13.12 10.44 -13.07
C THR A 49 12.85 11.76 -12.35
N ARG A 50 13.74 12.74 -12.51
CA ARG A 50 13.56 14.08 -11.92
C ARG A 50 12.27 14.74 -12.41
N GLU A 51 12.05 14.76 -13.72
CA GLU A 51 10.86 15.34 -14.33
C GLU A 51 9.59 14.67 -13.80
N SER A 52 9.58 13.34 -13.70
CA SER A 52 8.45 12.58 -13.14
C SER A 52 8.21 12.92 -11.67
N THR A 53 9.26 12.99 -10.83
CA THR A 53 9.13 13.34 -9.41
C THR A 53 8.67 14.78 -9.21
N ASP A 54 9.12 15.71 -10.06
CA ASP A 54 8.65 17.09 -10.06
C ASP A 54 7.19 17.16 -10.51
N GLN A 55 6.80 16.34 -11.48
CA GLN A 55 5.43 16.29 -11.99
C GLN A 55 4.45 15.84 -10.90
N GLU A 56 4.73 14.70 -10.27
CA GLU A 56 3.80 13.99 -9.40
C GLU A 56 3.93 14.38 -7.92
N GLY A 57 5.10 14.84 -7.49
CA GLY A 57 5.40 15.10 -6.08
C GLY A 57 5.31 13.85 -5.20
N PHE A 58 5.17 14.05 -3.89
CA PHE A 58 5.05 12.97 -2.91
C PHE A 58 3.95 13.28 -1.91
N CYS A 59 3.13 12.26 -1.59
CA CYS A 59 2.07 12.40 -0.60
C CYS A 59 2.63 12.58 0.82
N ARG A 60 1.79 13.01 1.77
CA ARG A 60 2.18 13.21 3.17
C ARG A 60 2.88 11.99 3.78
N THR A 61 2.37 10.78 3.51
CA THR A 61 2.96 9.53 4.03
C THR A 61 4.34 9.29 3.46
N HIS A 62 4.51 9.43 2.13
CA HIS A 62 5.81 9.23 1.49
C HIS A 62 6.81 10.33 1.84
N GLN A 63 6.39 11.58 2.04
CA GLN A 63 7.27 12.62 2.56
C GLN A 63 7.86 12.25 3.93
N LYS A 64 7.04 11.69 4.83
CA LYS A 64 7.53 11.21 6.13
C LYS A 64 8.50 10.04 5.97
N LYS A 65 8.14 9.03 5.17
CA LYS A 65 9.01 7.87 4.91
C LYS A 65 10.33 8.27 4.26
N MET A 66 10.31 9.19 3.30
CA MET A 66 11.51 9.72 2.64
C MET A 66 12.44 10.47 3.60
N PHE A 67 11.88 11.24 4.53
CA PHE A 67 12.66 11.89 5.59
C PHE A 67 13.31 10.86 6.51
N ASP A 68 12.52 9.87 6.96
CA ASP A 68 12.99 8.83 7.88
C ASP A 68 14.02 7.89 7.24
N TYR A 69 13.90 7.68 5.93
CA TYR A 69 14.83 6.90 5.12
C TYR A 69 16.25 7.47 5.13
N GLY A 70 16.39 8.79 5.22
CA GLY A 70 17.67 9.48 5.22
C GLY A 70 18.00 10.11 3.87
N ASN A 71 19.30 10.18 3.51
CA ASN A 71 19.79 10.93 2.34
C ASN A 71 19.31 12.39 2.30
N ALA A 72 19.82 13.21 3.23
CA ALA A 72 19.45 14.62 3.33
C ALA A 72 19.72 15.42 2.04
N LEU A 73 20.82 15.10 1.33
CA LEU A 73 21.16 15.77 0.08
C LEU A 73 20.17 15.43 -1.04
N GLY A 74 19.83 14.15 -1.21
CA GLY A 74 18.83 13.70 -2.20
C GLY A 74 17.46 14.33 -1.95
N ASN A 75 16.99 14.31 -0.70
CA ASN A 75 15.77 15.01 -0.30
C ASN A 75 15.85 16.51 -0.59
N GLY A 76 16.97 17.17 -0.27
CA GLY A 76 17.18 18.59 -0.57
C GLY A 76 17.06 18.91 -2.05
N TRP A 77 17.57 18.05 -2.93
CA TRP A 77 17.45 18.23 -4.37
C TRP A 77 16.03 18.04 -4.89
N ILE A 78 15.31 17.01 -4.43
CA ILE A 78 13.90 16.77 -4.78
C ILE A 78 13.05 17.97 -4.36
N LEU A 79 13.23 18.44 -3.12
CA LEU A 79 12.50 19.61 -2.63
C LEU A 79 12.82 20.84 -3.46
N LYS A 80 14.10 21.11 -3.75
CA LYS A 80 14.52 22.29 -4.52
C LYS A 80 13.81 22.40 -5.87
N THR A 81 13.71 21.31 -6.62
CA THR A 81 13.08 21.32 -7.94
C THR A 81 11.57 21.41 -7.84
N TYR A 82 10.96 20.66 -6.91
CA TYR A 82 9.52 20.73 -6.65
C TYR A 82 9.08 22.13 -6.17
N TYR A 83 9.82 22.78 -5.28
CA TYR A 83 9.55 24.17 -4.86
C TYR A 83 9.60 25.16 -6.03
N LYS A 84 10.57 25.01 -6.94
CA LYS A 84 10.65 25.86 -8.14
C LYS A 84 9.41 25.71 -9.02
N LYS A 85 8.95 24.48 -9.22
CA LYS A 85 7.71 24.21 -9.97
C LYS A 85 6.49 24.78 -9.24
N LEU A 86 6.34 24.51 -7.94
CA LEU A 86 5.24 25.04 -7.14
C LEU A 86 5.16 26.57 -7.21
N MET A 87 6.29 27.27 -7.10
CA MET A 87 6.34 28.73 -7.20
C MET A 87 5.89 29.25 -8.58
N LYS A 88 6.19 28.52 -9.67
CA LYS A 88 5.73 28.87 -11.01
C LYS A 88 4.20 28.73 -11.09
N GLU A 89 3.69 27.57 -10.74
CA GLU A 89 2.25 27.28 -10.75
C GLU A 89 1.48 28.20 -9.78
N MET A 90 2.05 28.53 -8.61
CA MET A 90 1.47 29.50 -7.66
C MET A 90 1.22 30.84 -8.33
N LYS A 91 2.17 31.35 -9.11
CA LYS A 91 2.00 32.64 -9.81
C LYS A 91 0.87 32.58 -10.84
N GLU A 92 0.74 31.47 -11.55
CA GLU A 92 -0.29 31.24 -12.57
C GLU A 92 -1.69 31.15 -11.92
N GLU A 93 -1.84 30.33 -10.87
CA GLU A 93 -3.11 30.19 -10.15
C GLU A 93 -3.51 31.47 -9.42
N PHE A 94 -2.58 32.13 -8.74
CA PHE A 94 -2.87 33.35 -7.99
C PHE A 94 -3.19 34.52 -8.92
N GLY A 95 -2.54 34.59 -10.09
CA GLY A 95 -2.86 35.57 -11.12
C GLY A 95 -4.25 35.38 -11.73
N SER A 96 -4.73 34.13 -11.78
CA SER A 96 -6.04 33.77 -12.36
C SER A 96 -7.16 33.76 -11.31
N PHE A 97 -6.83 33.80 -10.02
CA PHE A 97 -7.80 33.71 -8.94
C PHE A 97 -8.55 35.02 -8.73
N ALA A 98 -9.88 34.92 -8.70
CA ALA A 98 -10.77 35.97 -8.24
C ALA A 98 -11.70 35.42 -7.15
N PRO A 99 -11.83 36.09 -5.99
CA PRO A 99 -12.82 35.70 -4.99
C PRO A 99 -14.22 35.70 -5.60
N GLN A 100 -14.94 34.59 -5.50
CA GLN A 100 -16.32 34.53 -5.95
C GLN A 100 -17.19 35.49 -5.14
N LYS A 101 -18.00 36.29 -5.83
CA LYS A 101 -19.01 37.12 -5.18
C LYS A 101 -20.12 36.21 -4.68
N THR A 102 -20.37 36.21 -3.37
CA THR A 102 -21.48 35.46 -2.79
C THR A 102 -22.79 36.05 -3.31
N SER A 103 -23.55 35.28 -4.10
CA SER A 103 -24.87 35.70 -4.57
C SER A 103 -25.86 35.72 -3.40
N LEU A 104 -26.79 36.67 -3.40
CA LEU A 104 -27.92 36.71 -2.46
C LEU A 104 -28.75 35.41 -2.54
N LYS A 105 -28.79 34.76 -3.71
CA LYS A 105 -29.46 33.47 -3.93
C LYS A 105 -28.73 32.30 -3.24
N ASP A 106 -27.41 32.35 -3.17
CA ASP A 106 -26.59 31.32 -2.49
C ASP A 106 -26.74 31.42 -0.97
N ARG A 107 -26.86 32.66 -0.45
CA ARG A 107 -27.20 32.91 0.96
C ARG A 107 -28.58 32.37 1.35
N LEU A 108 -29.57 32.51 0.47
CA LEU A 108 -30.94 32.03 0.72
C LEU A 108 -31.11 30.52 0.56
N THR A 109 -30.36 29.89 -0.35
CA THR A 109 -30.55 28.46 -0.67
C THR A 109 -29.63 27.51 0.10
N LYS A 110 -28.70 28.01 0.94
CA LYS A 110 -27.61 27.22 1.55
C LYS A 110 -26.86 26.33 0.53
N LYS A 111 -26.94 26.64 -0.77
CA LYS A 111 -26.10 25.99 -1.77
C LYS A 111 -24.69 26.54 -1.60
N VAL A 112 -23.77 25.66 -1.23
CA VAL A 112 -22.35 25.97 -1.22
C VAL A 112 -21.99 26.39 -2.64
N SER A 113 -21.63 27.66 -2.80
CA SER A 113 -21.12 28.21 -4.05
C SER A 113 -19.95 27.36 -4.53
N ASN A 114 -19.83 27.18 -5.85
CA ASN A 114 -18.76 26.46 -6.53
C ASN A 114 -17.40 26.62 -5.83
N GLY A 115 -16.65 25.52 -5.70
CA GLY A 115 -15.42 25.40 -4.92
C GLY A 115 -14.38 26.51 -5.15
N ASN A 116 -13.50 26.70 -4.17
CA ASN A 116 -12.36 27.61 -4.29
C ASN A 116 -11.32 26.97 -5.21
N SER A 117 -11.03 27.59 -6.36
CA SER A 117 -10.10 27.02 -7.35
C SER A 117 -8.68 26.79 -6.79
N ILE A 118 -8.22 27.64 -5.87
CA ILE A 118 -6.94 27.43 -5.18
C ILE A 118 -7.00 26.17 -4.31
N ARG A 119 -8.11 25.94 -3.59
CA ARG A 119 -8.31 24.70 -2.84
C ARG A 119 -8.30 23.49 -3.78
N ASP A 120 -9.03 23.58 -4.89
CA ASP A 120 -9.12 22.48 -5.85
C ASP A 120 -7.75 22.13 -6.43
N TRP A 121 -6.94 23.16 -6.74
CA TRP A 121 -5.56 23.00 -7.18
C TRP A 121 -4.65 22.39 -6.10
N VAL A 122 -4.72 22.85 -4.84
CA VAL A 122 -3.99 22.23 -3.72
C VAL A 122 -4.38 20.75 -3.59
N THR A 123 -5.68 20.45 -3.58
CA THR A 123 -6.21 19.09 -3.48
C THR A 123 -5.79 18.22 -4.68
N SER A 124 -5.65 18.79 -5.89
CA SER A 124 -5.18 18.05 -7.06
C SER A 124 -3.75 17.52 -6.88
N ARG A 125 -2.87 18.30 -6.25
CA ARG A 125 -1.48 17.91 -5.96
C ARG A 125 -1.36 16.99 -4.76
N GLU A 126 -2.24 17.11 -3.78
CA GLU A 126 -2.28 16.18 -2.65
C GLU A 126 -2.69 14.76 -3.06
N LYS A 127 -3.35 14.63 -4.23
CA LYS A 127 -3.76 13.34 -4.81
C LYS A 127 -2.67 12.65 -5.63
N THR A 128 -1.58 13.34 -5.97
CA THR A 128 -0.49 12.76 -6.77
C THR A 128 0.66 12.34 -5.87
N CYS A 129 1.30 11.23 -6.22
CA CYS A 129 2.53 10.81 -5.58
C CYS A 129 3.30 9.83 -6.46
N TYR A 130 4.58 10.16 -6.71
CA TYR A 130 5.51 9.38 -7.52
C TYR A 130 5.58 7.90 -7.11
N ILE A 131 5.67 7.64 -5.80
CA ILE A 131 5.75 6.28 -5.26
C ILE A 131 4.39 5.59 -5.35
N CYS A 132 3.29 6.23 -4.93
CA CYS A 132 1.95 5.64 -4.97
C CYS A 132 1.54 5.22 -6.38
N ASP A 133 1.77 6.06 -7.39
CA ASP A 133 1.40 5.78 -8.79
C ASP A 133 2.11 4.53 -9.31
N ARG A 134 3.44 4.47 -9.15
CA ARG A 134 4.26 3.34 -9.59
C ARG A 134 3.97 2.07 -8.80
N PHE A 135 3.73 2.21 -7.50
CA PHE A 135 3.31 1.14 -6.64
C PHE A 135 1.98 0.54 -7.11
N SER A 136 0.96 1.36 -7.36
CA SER A 136 -0.37 0.91 -7.77
C SER A 136 -0.32 0.13 -9.08
N LYS A 137 0.45 0.64 -10.06
CA LYS A 137 0.70 -0.06 -11.34
C LYS A 137 1.40 -1.40 -11.17
N ARG A 138 2.27 -1.54 -10.15
CA ARG A 138 2.94 -2.81 -9.83
C ARG A 138 1.99 -3.76 -9.11
N TYR A 139 1.20 -3.25 -8.17
CA TYR A 139 0.21 -3.99 -7.41
C TYR A 139 -0.82 -4.68 -8.31
N GLU A 140 -1.39 -3.94 -9.27
CA GLU A 140 -2.33 -4.52 -10.24
C GLU A 140 -1.74 -5.73 -10.99
N ARG A 141 -0.45 -5.67 -11.31
CA ARG A 141 0.25 -6.77 -11.97
C ARG A 141 0.47 -7.97 -11.06
N TYR A 142 0.71 -7.76 -9.77
CA TYR A 142 0.73 -8.85 -8.80
C TYR A 142 -0.62 -9.55 -8.72
N VAL A 143 -1.73 -8.79 -8.69
CA VAL A 143 -3.08 -9.38 -8.69
C VAL A 143 -3.35 -10.18 -9.96
N VAL A 144 -3.04 -9.64 -11.14
CA VAL A 144 -3.16 -10.37 -12.41
C VAL A 144 -2.34 -11.67 -12.39
N THR A 145 -1.08 -11.57 -11.93
CA THR A 145 -0.16 -12.71 -11.90
C THR A 145 -0.60 -13.76 -10.89
N PHE A 146 -1.22 -13.37 -9.78
CA PHE A 146 -1.82 -14.29 -8.82
C PHE A 146 -2.87 -15.19 -9.47
N PHE A 147 -3.80 -14.61 -10.24
CA PHE A 147 -4.80 -15.40 -10.94
C PHE A 147 -4.20 -16.21 -12.10
N HIS A 148 -3.17 -15.69 -12.76
CA HIS A 148 -2.42 -16.47 -13.76
C HIS A 148 -1.82 -17.74 -13.14
N LEU A 149 -1.11 -17.61 -12.02
CA LEU A 149 -0.51 -18.75 -11.32
C LEU A 149 -1.59 -19.66 -10.73
N TYR A 150 -2.63 -19.11 -10.12
CA TYR A 150 -3.74 -19.90 -9.59
C TYR A 150 -4.37 -20.81 -10.65
N LYS A 151 -4.49 -20.35 -11.91
CA LYS A 151 -5.03 -21.16 -13.01
C LYS A 151 -4.05 -22.21 -13.52
N ASN A 152 -2.80 -21.80 -13.72
CA ASN A 152 -1.85 -22.56 -14.53
C ASN A 152 -0.88 -23.41 -13.70
N ASP A 153 -0.77 -23.18 -12.39
CA ASP A 153 0.23 -23.82 -11.53
C ASP A 153 -0.43 -24.52 -10.32
N SER A 154 -0.37 -25.85 -10.31
CA SER A 154 -0.89 -26.66 -9.20
C SER A 154 -0.05 -26.52 -7.93
N ALA A 155 1.26 -26.32 -8.04
CA ALA A 155 2.11 -26.11 -6.88
C ALA A 155 1.79 -24.77 -6.21
N PHE A 156 1.49 -23.75 -7.00
CA PHE A 156 1.00 -22.47 -6.47
C PHE A 156 -0.32 -22.62 -5.71
N ARG A 157 -1.29 -23.39 -6.24
CA ARG A 157 -2.54 -23.69 -5.53
C ARG A 157 -2.28 -24.43 -4.21
N GLU A 158 -1.33 -25.36 -4.19
CA GLU A 158 -0.95 -26.06 -2.96
C GLU A 158 -0.34 -25.09 -1.93
N LYS A 159 0.58 -24.22 -2.34
CA LYS A 159 1.12 -23.15 -1.48
C LYS A 159 0.02 -22.26 -0.90
N LEU A 160 -0.96 -21.88 -1.73
CA LEU A 160 -2.11 -21.08 -1.30
C LEU A 160 -2.88 -21.77 -0.17
N THR A 161 -3.25 -23.04 -0.35
CA THR A 161 -3.98 -23.81 0.67
C THR A 161 -3.22 -23.99 1.98
N LYS A 162 -1.88 -23.96 1.96
CA LYS A 162 -1.02 -24.11 3.14
C LYS A 162 -0.61 -22.78 3.78
N SER A 163 -0.96 -21.65 3.17
CA SER A 163 -0.57 -20.32 3.64
C SER A 163 -1.37 -19.89 4.87
N LYS A 164 -1.01 -18.75 5.46
CA LYS A 164 -1.78 -18.10 6.54
C LYS A 164 -2.92 -17.22 6.01
N GLY A 165 -3.26 -17.34 4.74
CA GLY A 165 -4.27 -16.52 4.07
C GLY A 165 -3.82 -15.10 3.84
N PHE A 166 -4.78 -14.17 3.91
CA PHE A 166 -4.58 -12.78 3.55
C PHE A 166 -5.05 -11.87 4.68
N CYS A 167 -4.57 -10.62 4.69
CA CYS A 167 -5.22 -9.60 5.50
C CYS A 167 -6.59 -9.26 4.90
N PHE A 168 -7.48 -8.69 5.72
CA PHE A 168 -8.84 -8.37 5.31
C PHE A 168 -8.89 -7.38 4.13
N HIS A 169 -7.91 -6.49 4.03
CA HIS A 169 -7.76 -5.59 2.88
C HIS A 169 -7.50 -6.37 1.57
N HIS A 170 -6.46 -7.20 1.54
CA HIS A 170 -6.07 -7.95 0.34
C HIS A 170 -7.04 -9.10 0.03
N PHE A 171 -7.73 -9.65 1.02
CA PHE A 171 -8.86 -10.54 0.79
C PHE A 171 -9.94 -9.87 -0.07
N GLY A 172 -10.31 -8.62 0.23
CA GLY A 172 -11.27 -7.86 -0.57
C GLY A 172 -10.79 -7.64 -2.01
N ASP A 173 -9.51 -7.34 -2.18
CA ASP A 173 -8.90 -7.16 -3.51
C ASP A 173 -8.89 -8.46 -4.33
N LEU A 174 -8.64 -9.61 -3.69
CA LEU A 174 -8.72 -10.91 -4.33
C LEU A 174 -10.15 -11.30 -4.68
N CYS A 175 -11.14 -10.97 -3.86
CA CYS A 175 -12.55 -11.17 -4.22
C CYS A 175 -12.91 -10.37 -5.49
N ASN A 176 -12.49 -9.11 -5.57
CA ASN A 176 -12.68 -8.27 -6.76
C ASN A 176 -11.91 -8.81 -7.98
N GLY A 177 -10.67 -9.27 -7.76
CA GLY A 177 -9.86 -9.90 -8.79
C GLY A 177 -10.48 -11.19 -9.33
N ALA A 178 -11.07 -12.02 -8.47
CA ALA A 178 -11.73 -13.26 -8.88
C ALA A 178 -12.92 -12.99 -9.81
N ASP A 179 -13.71 -11.95 -9.56
CA ASP A 179 -14.80 -11.54 -10.45
C ASP A 179 -14.30 -11.13 -11.84
N LYS A 180 -13.12 -10.53 -11.92
CA LYS A 180 -12.51 -10.06 -13.17
C LYS A 180 -11.76 -11.13 -13.94
N TYR A 181 -11.03 -12.00 -13.26
CA TYR A 181 -10.04 -12.88 -13.88
C TYR A 181 -10.44 -14.35 -13.91
N LEU A 182 -11.39 -14.79 -13.09
CA LEU A 182 -11.90 -16.16 -13.08
C LEU A 182 -13.21 -16.28 -13.85
N THR A 183 -13.48 -17.46 -14.38
CA THR A 183 -14.78 -17.86 -14.94
C THR A 183 -15.73 -18.29 -13.82
N ASP A 184 -17.02 -18.47 -14.12
CA ASP A 184 -18.00 -18.97 -13.13
C ASP A 184 -17.62 -20.33 -12.55
N GLY A 185 -17.04 -21.22 -13.35
CA GLY A 185 -16.56 -22.53 -12.88
C GLY A 185 -15.38 -22.37 -11.92
N GLU A 186 -14.35 -21.63 -12.32
CA GLU A 186 -13.17 -21.37 -11.50
C GLU A 186 -13.53 -20.64 -10.19
N ARG A 187 -14.49 -19.71 -10.21
CA ARG A 187 -14.98 -19.03 -9.00
C ARG A 187 -15.62 -20.01 -8.00
N LYS A 188 -16.39 -20.98 -8.48
CA LYS A 188 -17.01 -22.00 -7.62
C LYS A 188 -15.98 -22.86 -6.89
N GLU A 189 -14.80 -23.04 -7.46
CA GLU A 189 -13.68 -23.76 -6.82
C GLU A 189 -12.83 -22.83 -5.93
N PHE A 190 -12.60 -21.59 -6.37
CA PHE A 190 -11.74 -20.64 -5.68
C PHE A 190 -12.31 -20.12 -4.36
N TYR A 191 -13.59 -19.69 -4.34
CA TYR A 191 -14.16 -19.06 -3.15
C TYR A 191 -14.22 -19.97 -1.91
N PRO A 192 -14.61 -21.26 -2.01
CA PRO A 192 -14.58 -22.15 -0.86
C PRO A 192 -13.19 -22.24 -0.22
N ILE A 193 -12.14 -22.36 -1.05
CA ILE A 193 -10.75 -22.40 -0.58
C ILE A 193 -10.39 -21.09 0.12
N LEU A 194 -10.70 -19.95 -0.51
CA LEU A 194 -10.35 -18.64 0.03
C LEU A 194 -11.08 -18.34 1.34
N PHE A 195 -12.37 -18.69 1.44
CA PHE A 195 -13.18 -18.44 2.62
C PHE A 195 -12.76 -19.32 3.79
N GLN A 196 -12.56 -20.61 3.57
CA GLN A 196 -12.05 -21.52 4.59
C GLN A 196 -10.71 -21.01 5.13
N LEU A 197 -9.79 -20.64 4.24
CA LEU A 197 -8.49 -20.11 4.61
C LEU A 197 -8.59 -18.83 5.45
N MET A 198 -9.54 -17.95 5.14
CA MET A 198 -9.77 -16.72 5.91
C MET A 198 -10.38 -17.00 7.28
N GLU A 199 -11.40 -17.85 7.36
CA GLU A 199 -12.06 -18.21 8.62
C GLU A 199 -11.07 -18.86 9.59
N GLU A 200 -10.36 -19.90 9.16
CA GLU A 200 -9.36 -20.61 9.97
C GLU A 200 -8.26 -19.68 10.49
N ASN A 201 -7.77 -18.77 9.63
CA ASN A 201 -6.68 -17.87 10.03
C ASN A 201 -7.16 -16.69 10.88
N MET A 202 -8.41 -16.25 10.75
CA MET A 202 -9.02 -15.27 11.64
C MET A 202 -9.25 -15.86 13.04
N GLU A 203 -9.76 -17.10 13.12
CA GLU A 203 -9.91 -17.82 14.39
C GLU A 203 -8.56 -18.06 15.06
N ARG A 204 -7.54 -18.51 14.30
CA ARG A 204 -6.17 -18.66 14.80
C ARG A 204 -5.65 -17.36 15.40
N MET A 205 -5.79 -16.24 14.68
CA MET A 205 -5.38 -14.93 15.19
C MET A 205 -6.17 -14.51 16.42
N SER A 206 -7.48 -14.75 16.47
CA SER A 206 -8.27 -14.44 17.66
C SER A 206 -7.74 -15.18 18.88
N GLY A 207 -7.50 -16.49 18.77
CA GLY A 207 -6.94 -17.29 19.86
C GLY A 207 -5.53 -16.85 20.28
N ASP A 208 -4.69 -16.42 19.33
CA ASP A 208 -3.37 -15.85 19.64
C ASP A 208 -3.50 -14.55 20.46
N ILE A 209 -4.48 -13.69 20.16
CA ILE A 209 -4.76 -12.45 20.92
C ILE A 209 -5.34 -12.77 22.30
N ASP A 210 -6.26 -13.73 22.40
CA ASP A 210 -6.84 -14.15 23.67
C ASP A 210 -5.75 -14.67 24.61
N TRP A 211 -4.87 -15.55 24.11
CA TRP A 211 -3.74 -16.04 24.91
C TRP A 211 -2.75 -14.92 25.25
N PHE A 212 -2.52 -13.96 24.36
CA PHE A 212 -1.71 -12.77 24.68
C PHE A 212 -2.28 -12.02 25.89
N ILE A 213 -3.60 -11.82 25.95
CA ILE A 213 -4.28 -11.13 27.06
C ILE A 213 -4.19 -11.99 28.33
N GLU A 214 -4.51 -13.28 28.24
CA GLU A 214 -4.48 -14.21 29.37
C GLU A 214 -3.09 -14.36 30.01
N LYS A 215 -2.01 -14.16 29.25
CA LYS A 215 -0.63 -14.19 29.78
C LYS A 215 -0.33 -13.09 30.80
N PHE A 216 -1.16 -12.05 30.88
CA PHE A 216 -1.07 -11.00 31.90
C PHE A 216 -1.84 -11.33 33.18
N ASP A 217 -2.63 -12.41 33.20
CA ASP A 217 -3.17 -12.96 34.44
C ASP A 217 -2.04 -13.56 35.29
N TYR A 218 -2.08 -13.30 36.61
CA TYR A 218 -1.09 -13.82 37.56
C TYR A 218 -1.01 -15.34 37.55
N ILE A 219 -2.11 -16.04 37.26
CA ILE A 219 -2.18 -17.51 37.18
C ILE A 219 -1.30 -18.03 36.02
N ASN A 220 -1.27 -17.28 34.91
CA ASN A 220 -0.58 -17.67 33.69
C ASN A 220 0.81 -17.06 33.56
N LYS A 221 1.31 -16.38 34.59
CA LYS A 221 2.60 -15.64 34.55
C LYS A 221 3.75 -16.51 34.02
N ASP A 222 3.86 -17.73 34.54
CA ASP A 222 4.92 -18.67 34.21
C ASP A 222 4.55 -19.65 33.06
N ALA A 223 3.34 -19.54 32.50
CA ALA A 223 2.92 -20.31 31.34
C ALA A 223 3.64 -19.87 30.05
N ASP A 224 3.84 -20.80 29.11
CA ASP A 224 4.49 -20.53 27.83
C ASP A 224 3.66 -19.56 26.96
N TRP A 225 4.33 -18.66 26.24
CA TRP A 225 3.63 -17.68 25.38
C TRP A 225 3.00 -18.28 24.12
N LYS A 226 3.25 -19.55 23.80
CA LYS A 226 2.84 -20.18 22.54
C LYS A 226 3.24 -19.30 21.36
N GLN A 227 2.31 -19.01 20.46
CA GLN A 227 2.51 -18.13 19.31
C GLN A 227 2.11 -16.66 19.58
N SER A 228 1.84 -16.28 20.83
CA SER A 228 1.15 -15.03 21.12
C SER A 228 2.05 -13.82 21.38
N LYS A 229 3.38 -13.98 21.46
CA LYS A 229 4.31 -12.86 21.78
C LYS A 229 4.17 -11.67 20.84
N ASP A 230 3.94 -11.95 19.57
CA ASP A 230 3.77 -10.96 18.50
C ASP A 230 2.31 -10.91 18.00
N ALA A 231 1.34 -11.41 18.76
CA ALA A 231 -0.05 -11.46 18.34
C ALA A 231 -0.60 -10.06 18.00
N ILE A 232 -0.24 -9.01 18.75
CA ILE A 232 -0.72 -7.64 18.48
C ILE A 232 -0.38 -7.19 17.06
N GLN A 233 0.90 -7.28 16.67
CA GLN A 233 1.33 -6.77 15.37
C GLN A 233 0.78 -7.62 14.21
N ARG A 234 0.73 -8.95 14.38
CA ARG A 234 0.13 -9.86 13.39
C ARG A 234 -1.38 -9.66 13.26
N GLY A 235 -2.08 -9.44 14.37
CA GLY A 235 -3.52 -9.15 14.39
C GLY A 235 -3.84 -7.83 13.69
N MET A 236 -3.06 -6.77 13.96
CA MET A 236 -3.20 -5.48 13.27
C MET A 236 -2.94 -5.61 11.75
N GLN A 237 -1.88 -6.33 11.35
CA GLN A 237 -1.61 -6.66 9.95
C GLN A 237 -2.76 -7.45 9.33
N LYS A 238 -3.32 -8.44 10.01
CA LYS A 238 -4.43 -9.25 9.49
C LYS A 238 -5.69 -8.41 9.23
N ILE A 239 -5.96 -7.38 10.02
CA ILE A 239 -7.17 -6.54 9.87
C ILE A 239 -6.99 -5.43 8.83
N ARG A 240 -5.82 -4.75 8.82
CA ARG A 240 -5.62 -3.54 8.01
C ARG A 240 -4.52 -3.64 6.96
N GLY A 241 -3.75 -4.73 6.96
CA GLY A 241 -2.56 -4.90 6.13
C GLY A 241 -1.34 -4.16 6.69
N GLY A 242 -0.24 -4.23 5.95
CA GLY A 242 1.05 -3.61 6.29
C GLY A 242 1.76 -4.26 7.48
N TYR A 243 2.83 -3.61 7.95
CA TYR A 243 3.67 -4.11 9.04
C TYR A 243 3.78 -3.05 10.14
N PRO A 244 2.87 -3.04 11.13
CA PRO A 244 2.85 -2.00 12.16
C PRO A 244 4.07 -2.02 13.08
N ALA A 245 4.72 -3.18 13.21
CA ALA A 245 5.93 -3.35 14.03
C ALA A 245 7.23 -3.24 13.22
N ASP A 246 7.17 -3.02 11.91
CA ASP A 246 8.39 -2.89 11.12
C ASP A 246 9.18 -1.65 11.56
N PRO A 247 10.51 -1.76 11.67
CA PRO A 247 11.34 -0.59 11.83
C PRO A 247 11.21 0.30 10.59
N VAL A 248 11.47 1.59 10.80
CA VAL A 248 11.63 2.53 9.69
C VAL A 248 12.65 1.98 8.69
N TYR A 249 12.25 1.92 7.41
CA TYR A 249 13.17 1.59 6.33
C TYR A 249 14.17 2.72 6.11
N LYS A 250 15.47 2.41 6.10
CA LYS A 250 16.56 3.37 5.99
C LYS A 250 17.47 3.05 4.82
N LEU A 251 18.14 4.10 4.34
CA LEU A 251 19.24 3.98 3.39
C LEU A 251 20.28 2.98 3.92
N LYS A 252 20.58 1.98 3.10
CA LYS A 252 21.64 1.00 3.35
C LYS A 252 23.00 1.54 2.92
#